data_AF-A0A965P8Y7-F1
#
_entry.id   AF-A0A965P8Y7-F1
#
_cell.length_a   1.000
_cell.length_b   1.000
_cell.length_c   1.000
_cell.angle_alpha   90.00
_cell.angle_beta   90.00
_cell.angle_gamma   90.00
#
_symmetry.space_group_name_H-M   'P 1'
#
loop_
_entity.id
_entity.type
_entity.pdbx_description
1 polymer ?
#
loop_
_entity_poly.entity_id
_entity_poly.type
_entity_poly.pdbx_seq_one_letter_code
_entity_poly.pdbx_strand_id
1 'polypeptide(L)'
;MAQEYIEEYDALVASLAVEYHRRYPMLEALDIQQILWLWFLTHSRKYAEWSKLDQKDKDKLIAKSLRNAALKFCEKEKAKSAGYELIDVYYYDSTVIEAFLPSIISETYEMPTKIKDLNFKFNKTEPSNDGNNWLVLRSDIAAAYYKLSEAKQNILKIRFSTENNEWALIAKDLNTTPDGARMKVQRAVNSLIRNLGGWRPFTDEDTPVAEEDEDEPTETH
;
A
#
# COMPACT_ATOMS: atom_id res chain seq x y z
N MET A 1 11.50 27.24 -16.77
CA MET A 1 10.34 26.49 -16.25
C MET A 1 10.04 25.18 -17.01
N ALA A 2 9.82 25.15 -18.34
CA ALA A 2 9.27 23.94 -18.99
C ALA A 2 10.23 22.75 -19.23
N GLN A 3 11.53 22.86 -18.93
CA GLN A 3 12.53 21.82 -19.27
C GLN A 3 13.44 21.41 -18.09
N GLU A 4 13.39 22.11 -16.95
CA GLU A 4 14.33 21.88 -15.83
C GLU A 4 14.16 20.49 -15.20
N TYR A 5 12.93 19.99 -15.12
CA TYR A 5 12.65 18.67 -14.56
C TYR A 5 13.13 17.51 -15.47
N ILE A 6 13.35 17.77 -16.76
CA ILE A 6 13.83 16.73 -17.68
C ILE A 6 15.26 16.37 -17.35
N GLU A 7 16.14 17.36 -17.23
CA GLU A 7 17.55 17.13 -16.87
C GLU A 7 17.69 16.57 -15.44
N GLU A 8 16.83 17.02 -14.52
CA GLU A 8 16.91 16.60 -13.12
C GLU A 8 16.41 15.17 -12.88
N TYR A 9 15.35 14.75 -13.56
CA TYR A 9 14.66 13.49 -13.27
C TYR A 9 14.79 12.41 -14.35
N ASP A 10 15.56 12.62 -15.43
CA ASP A 10 15.71 11.64 -16.52
C ASP A 10 16.16 10.26 -16.01
N ALA A 11 17.24 10.23 -15.22
CA ALA A 11 17.75 9.00 -14.64
C ALA A 11 16.74 8.33 -13.69
N LEU A 12 16.00 9.12 -12.91
CA LEU A 12 14.96 8.60 -12.02
C LEU A 12 13.83 7.97 -12.82
N VAL A 13 13.31 8.67 -13.83
CA VAL A 13 12.22 8.20 -14.69
C VAL A 13 12.61 6.91 -15.41
N ALA A 14 13.80 6.87 -16.03
CA ALA A 14 14.31 5.66 -16.69
C ALA A 14 14.44 4.49 -15.72
N SER A 15 14.98 4.72 -14.52
CA SER A 15 15.13 3.66 -13.50
C SER A 15 13.79 3.10 -13.03
N LEU A 16 12.79 3.97 -12.80
CA LEU A 16 11.45 3.57 -12.38
C LEU A 16 10.74 2.82 -13.49
N ALA A 17 10.87 3.25 -14.75
CA ALA A 17 10.27 2.56 -15.89
C ALA A 17 10.75 1.10 -16.00
N VAL A 18 12.06 0.87 -15.85
CA VAL A 18 12.64 -0.49 -15.84
C VAL A 18 12.17 -1.29 -14.63
N GLU A 19 12.08 -0.68 -13.44
CA GLU A 19 11.56 -1.33 -12.23
C GLU A 19 10.13 -1.85 -12.45
N TYR A 20 9.25 -1.03 -13.02
CA TYR A 20 7.86 -1.39 -13.27
C TYR A 20 7.69 -2.35 -14.44
N HIS A 21 8.48 -2.24 -15.50
CA HIS A 21 8.49 -3.22 -16.59
C HIS A 21 8.80 -4.64 -16.06
N ARG A 22 9.77 -4.78 -15.14
CA ARG A 22 10.06 -6.10 -14.53
C ARG A 22 8.88 -6.66 -13.74
N ARG A 23 8.07 -5.79 -13.13
CA ARG A 23 6.85 -6.18 -12.38
C ARG A 23 5.66 -6.45 -13.29
N TYR A 24 5.63 -5.79 -14.44
CA TYR A 24 4.55 -5.82 -15.41
C TYR A 24 5.13 -6.06 -16.82
N PRO A 25 5.62 -7.29 -17.12
CA PRO A 25 6.33 -7.58 -18.36
C PRO A 25 5.47 -7.43 -19.63
N MET A 26 4.15 -7.31 -19.49
CA MET A 26 3.23 -7.09 -20.60
C MET A 26 3.20 -5.64 -21.10
N LEU A 27 3.93 -4.71 -20.46
CA LEU A 27 4.02 -3.31 -20.84
C LEU A 27 5.44 -2.95 -21.22
N GLU A 28 5.62 -2.11 -22.23
CA GLU A 28 6.93 -1.62 -22.62
C GLU A 28 7.46 -0.60 -21.62
N ALA A 29 8.77 -0.64 -21.34
CA ALA A 29 9.40 0.32 -20.44
C ALA A 29 9.26 1.77 -20.97
N LEU A 30 9.28 1.95 -22.29
CA LEU A 30 9.12 3.26 -22.93
C LEU A 30 7.72 3.85 -22.70
N ASP A 31 6.67 3.02 -22.73
CA ASP A 31 5.31 3.48 -22.45
C ASP A 31 5.17 3.94 -20.99
N ILE A 32 5.76 3.18 -20.06
CA ILE A 32 5.79 3.56 -18.64
C ILE A 32 6.55 4.89 -18.47
N GLN A 33 7.70 5.04 -19.12
CA GLN A 33 8.48 6.28 -19.10
C GLN A 33 7.68 7.47 -19.63
N GLN A 34 6.93 7.29 -20.73
CA GLN A 34 6.08 8.36 -21.27
C GLN A 34 5.02 8.81 -20.26
N ILE A 35 4.39 7.88 -19.56
CA ILE A 35 3.40 8.19 -18.52
C ILE A 35 4.03 8.94 -17.34
N LEU A 36 5.26 8.56 -16.95
CA LEU A 36 5.99 9.28 -15.91
C LEU A 36 6.29 10.72 -16.31
N TRP A 37 6.66 10.98 -17.57
CA TRP A 37 6.83 12.34 -18.07
C TRP A 37 5.51 13.12 -18.13
N LEU A 38 4.42 12.45 -18.50
CA LEU A 38 3.08 13.05 -18.51
C LEU A 38 2.66 13.54 -17.11
N TRP A 39 3.14 12.90 -16.04
CA TRP A 39 2.88 13.35 -14.67
C TRP A 39 3.39 14.79 -14.44
N PHE A 40 4.61 15.12 -14.89
CA PHE A 40 5.16 16.48 -14.75
C PHE A 40 4.34 17.53 -15.50
N LEU A 41 3.81 17.18 -16.68
CA LEU A 41 2.97 18.08 -17.49
C LEU A 41 1.59 18.31 -16.84
N THR A 42 1.03 17.25 -16.25
CA THR A 42 -0.30 17.30 -15.61
C THR A 42 -0.27 17.88 -14.20
N HIS A 43 0.90 17.88 -13.54
CA HIS A 43 1.10 18.34 -12.16
C HIS A 43 2.15 19.46 -12.06
N SER A 44 2.08 20.41 -13.00
CA SER A 44 3.04 21.53 -13.06
C SER A 44 3.04 22.40 -11.81
N ARG A 45 1.89 22.54 -11.13
CA ARG A 45 1.78 23.35 -9.90
C ARG A 45 2.43 22.67 -8.71
N LYS A 46 2.12 21.39 -8.47
CA LYS A 46 2.81 20.58 -7.44
C LYS A 46 4.32 20.57 -7.63
N TYR A 47 4.79 20.45 -8.87
CA TYR A 47 6.21 20.55 -9.16
C TYR A 47 6.78 21.92 -8.75
N ALA A 48 6.10 23.02 -9.09
CA ALA A 48 6.53 24.37 -8.73
C ALA A 48 6.51 24.63 -7.20
N GLU A 49 5.56 24.02 -6.49
CA GLU A 49 5.49 24.06 -5.03
C GLU A 49 6.65 23.29 -4.38
N TRP A 50 6.84 22.02 -4.77
CA TRP A 50 7.87 21.17 -4.18
C TRP A 50 9.29 21.56 -4.60
N SER A 51 9.45 22.24 -5.73
CA SER A 51 10.73 22.83 -6.13
C SER A 51 11.22 23.91 -5.16
N LYS A 52 10.38 24.41 -4.25
CA LYS A 52 10.78 25.34 -3.19
C LYS A 52 11.28 24.64 -1.92
N LEU A 53 11.05 23.34 -1.80
CA LEU A 53 11.47 22.54 -0.64
C LEU A 53 12.96 22.17 -0.75
N ASP A 54 13.51 21.64 0.34
CA ASP A 54 14.86 21.06 0.32
C ASP A 54 14.93 19.87 -0.66
N GLN A 55 16.09 19.69 -1.29
CA GLN A 55 16.29 18.70 -2.36
C GLN A 55 15.82 17.30 -1.93
N LYS A 56 16.12 16.92 -0.69
CA LYS A 56 15.77 15.60 -0.15
C LYS A 56 14.26 15.37 -0.08
N ASP A 57 13.50 16.38 0.35
CA ASP A 57 12.05 16.27 0.50
C ASP A 57 11.35 16.38 -0.86
N LYS A 58 11.85 17.26 -1.74
CA LYS A 58 11.41 17.35 -3.15
C LYS A 58 11.55 15.99 -3.84
N ASP A 59 12.74 15.39 -3.84
CA ASP A 59 13.00 14.12 -4.52
C ASP A 59 12.17 12.97 -3.97
N LYS A 60 11.93 12.98 -2.65
CA LYS A 60 11.08 11.98 -2.00
C LYS A 60 9.63 12.10 -2.46
N LEU A 61 9.08 13.31 -2.54
CA LEU A 61 7.70 13.55 -2.97
C LEU A 61 7.51 13.24 -4.46
N ILE A 62 8.44 13.70 -5.31
CA ILE A 62 8.43 13.40 -6.75
C ILE A 62 8.54 11.89 -6.98
N ALA A 63 9.51 11.22 -6.36
CA ALA A 63 9.69 9.77 -6.52
C ALA A 63 8.50 8.97 -5.98
N LYS A 64 7.77 9.47 -4.98
CA LYS A 64 6.53 8.84 -4.50
C LYS A 64 5.41 8.98 -5.55
N SER A 65 5.24 10.18 -6.09
CA SER A 65 4.18 10.50 -7.06
C SER A 65 4.38 9.78 -8.39
N LEU A 66 5.62 9.73 -8.90
CA LEU A 66 5.98 8.97 -10.09
C LEU A 66 5.70 7.47 -9.91
N ARG A 67 6.04 6.88 -8.75
CA ARG A 67 5.70 5.48 -8.46
C ARG A 67 4.20 5.23 -8.47
N ASN A 68 3.40 6.15 -7.94
CA ASN A 68 1.93 6.05 -7.97
C ASN A 68 1.39 6.14 -9.40
N ALA A 69 1.92 7.07 -10.22
CA ALA A 69 1.54 7.23 -11.62
C ALA A 69 1.84 5.96 -12.44
N ALA A 70 3.05 5.41 -12.28
CA ALA A 70 3.43 4.14 -12.90
C ALA A 70 2.53 2.98 -12.45
N LEU A 71 2.27 2.83 -11.14
CA LEU A 71 1.39 1.79 -10.62
C LEU A 71 -0.01 1.87 -11.22
N LYS A 72 -0.63 3.05 -11.19
CA LYS A 72 -1.99 3.25 -11.69
C LYS A 72 -2.11 2.91 -13.18
N PHE A 73 -1.12 3.31 -13.98
CA PHE A 73 -1.07 2.96 -15.39
C PHE A 73 -0.89 1.45 -15.59
N CYS A 74 0.07 0.85 -14.89
CA CYS A 74 0.36 -0.57 -15.02
C CYS A 74 -0.82 -1.46 -14.62
N GLU A 75 -1.48 -1.13 -13.51
CA GLU A 75 -2.66 -1.86 -13.04
C GLU A 75 -3.83 -1.73 -13.99
N LYS A 76 -4.05 -0.53 -14.57
CA LYS A 76 -5.10 -0.30 -15.57
C LYS A 76 -4.90 -1.14 -16.83
N GLU A 77 -3.69 -1.14 -17.38
CA GLU A 77 -3.40 -1.93 -18.58
C GLU A 77 -3.37 -3.43 -18.28
N LYS A 78 -2.95 -3.83 -17.07
CA LYS A 78 -3.07 -5.22 -16.61
C LYS A 78 -4.53 -5.67 -16.55
N ALA A 79 -5.40 -4.88 -15.93
CA ALA A 79 -6.83 -5.16 -15.82
C ALA A 79 -7.46 -5.34 -17.21
N LYS A 80 -7.17 -4.40 -18.12
CA LYS A 80 -7.60 -4.45 -19.52
C LYS A 80 -7.09 -5.70 -20.25
N SER A 81 -5.84 -6.07 -20.05
CA SER A 81 -5.22 -7.24 -20.70
C SER A 81 -5.73 -8.57 -20.15
N ALA A 82 -6.00 -8.63 -18.84
CA ALA A 82 -6.47 -9.84 -18.15
C ALA A 82 -8.00 -9.98 -18.14
N GLY A 83 -8.74 -8.96 -18.54
CA GLY A 83 -10.20 -8.99 -18.69
C GLY A 83 -10.98 -8.81 -17.39
N TYR A 84 -10.41 -8.14 -16.38
CA TYR A 84 -11.11 -7.77 -15.14
C TYR A 84 -11.20 -6.25 -15.01
N GLU A 85 -12.10 -5.75 -14.16
CA GLU A 85 -12.26 -4.32 -13.90
C GLU A 85 -11.34 -3.86 -12.77
N LEU A 86 -10.88 -2.61 -12.81
CA LEU A 86 -10.06 -2.06 -11.72
C LEU A 86 -10.74 -2.12 -10.35
N ILE A 87 -12.08 -2.11 -10.31
CA ILE A 87 -12.85 -2.21 -9.07
C ILE A 87 -12.77 -3.61 -8.43
N ASP A 88 -12.46 -4.64 -9.23
CA ASP A 88 -12.28 -6.02 -8.75
C ASP A 88 -10.97 -6.20 -7.96
N VAL A 89 -10.06 -5.23 -8.02
CA VAL A 89 -8.78 -5.29 -7.31
C VAL A 89 -9.00 -4.96 -5.84
N TYR A 90 -8.93 -5.99 -5.00
CA TYR A 90 -9.02 -5.84 -3.56
C TYR A 90 -7.65 -5.52 -2.94
N TYR A 91 -7.59 -4.43 -2.16
CA TYR A 91 -6.39 -4.04 -1.40
C TYR A 91 -6.58 -4.32 0.09
N TYR A 92 -5.67 -5.11 0.66
CA TYR A 92 -5.72 -5.48 2.07
C TYR A 92 -5.17 -4.38 2.97
N ASP A 93 -5.92 -4.02 4.01
CA ASP A 93 -5.41 -3.19 5.10
C ASP A 93 -4.57 -4.02 6.10
N SER A 94 -3.58 -3.38 6.72
CA SER A 94 -2.71 -3.99 7.74
C SER A 94 -3.53 -4.58 8.88
N THR A 95 -4.58 -3.87 9.33
CA THR A 95 -5.42 -4.31 10.45
C THR A 95 -6.17 -5.60 10.14
N VAL A 96 -6.65 -5.75 8.90
CA VAL A 96 -7.33 -6.96 8.41
C VAL A 96 -6.36 -8.14 8.41
N ILE A 97 -5.17 -7.94 7.85
CA ILE A 97 -4.12 -8.96 7.81
C ILE A 97 -3.77 -9.43 9.23
N GLU A 98 -3.55 -8.50 10.14
CA GLU A 98 -3.21 -8.80 11.53
C GLU A 98 -4.32 -9.55 12.27
N ALA A 99 -5.59 -9.34 11.91
CA ALA A 99 -6.72 -10.08 12.47
C ALA A 99 -6.76 -11.54 11.99
N PHE A 100 -6.33 -11.82 10.76
CA PHE A 100 -6.28 -13.18 10.21
C PHE A 100 -5.03 -13.96 10.59
N LEU A 101 -3.90 -13.29 10.87
CA LEU A 101 -2.62 -13.94 11.15
C LEU A 101 -2.68 -15.03 12.24
N PRO A 102 -3.34 -14.84 13.40
CA PRO A 102 -3.47 -15.90 14.40
C PRO A 102 -4.04 -17.20 13.82
N SER A 103 -5.15 -17.12 13.09
CA SER A 103 -5.82 -18.29 12.48
C SER A 103 -5.00 -18.99 11.39
N ILE A 104 -4.13 -18.23 10.70
CA ILE A 104 -3.26 -18.78 9.67
C ILE A 104 -2.10 -19.53 10.34
N ILE A 105 -1.52 -18.94 11.39
CA ILE A 105 -0.38 -19.53 12.11
C ILE A 105 -0.78 -20.78 12.89
N SER A 106 -1.96 -20.78 13.52
CA SER A 106 -2.49 -21.95 14.23
C SER A 106 -3.15 -22.98 13.30
N GLU A 107 -3.19 -22.72 11.99
CA GLU A 107 -3.84 -23.53 10.96
C GLU A 107 -5.33 -23.84 11.23
N THR A 108 -5.98 -23.05 12.09
CA THR A 108 -7.40 -23.20 12.40
C THR A 108 -8.27 -22.51 11.34
N TYR A 109 -9.38 -23.17 11.02
CA TYR A 109 -10.43 -22.66 10.12
C TYR A 109 -11.62 -22.12 10.92
N GLU A 110 -11.35 -21.57 12.10
CA GLU A 110 -12.34 -20.88 12.91
C GLU A 110 -12.25 -19.38 12.66
N MET A 111 -13.42 -18.72 12.61
CA MET A 111 -13.49 -17.28 12.39
C MET A 111 -12.82 -16.53 13.55
N PRO A 112 -11.76 -15.73 13.31
CA PRO A 112 -11.11 -14.95 14.36
C PRO A 112 -12.09 -14.03 15.08
N THR A 113 -12.05 -14.02 16.42
CA THR A 113 -12.93 -13.18 17.26
C THR A 113 -12.79 -11.69 16.94
N LYS A 114 -11.57 -11.21 16.67
CA LYS A 114 -11.30 -9.83 16.26
C LYS A 114 -12.02 -9.40 14.98
N ILE A 115 -12.35 -10.33 14.09
CA ILE A 115 -13.09 -10.04 12.85
C ILE A 115 -14.58 -9.83 13.13
N LYS A 116 -15.12 -10.50 14.17
CA LYS A 116 -16.50 -10.28 14.62
C LYS A 116 -16.67 -8.87 15.22
N ASP A 117 -15.67 -8.39 15.97
CA ASP A 117 -15.68 -7.07 16.62
C ASP A 117 -15.35 -5.91 15.68
N LEU A 118 -14.68 -6.18 14.56
CA LEU A 118 -14.28 -5.16 13.58
C LEU A 118 -15.47 -4.50 12.84
N ASN A 119 -16.73 -4.89 13.12
CA ASN A 119 -17.95 -4.41 12.46
C ASN A 119 -17.68 -4.10 10.98
N PHE A 120 -17.12 -5.12 10.34
CA PHE A 120 -16.27 -5.01 9.16
C PHE A 120 -16.96 -4.09 8.16
N LYS A 121 -16.36 -2.93 7.87
CA LYS A 121 -16.78 -2.00 6.82
C LYS A 121 -16.57 -2.67 5.46
N PHE A 122 -17.28 -3.75 5.16
CA PHE A 122 -17.68 -4.00 3.79
C PHE A 122 -18.46 -2.74 3.41
N ASN A 123 -17.94 -1.97 2.47
CA ASN A 123 -18.70 -0.84 1.93
C ASN A 123 -20.10 -1.37 1.61
N LYS A 124 -21.13 -0.69 2.11
CA LYS A 124 -22.57 -1.00 1.94
C LYS A 124 -23.03 -1.10 0.46
N THR A 125 -22.10 -1.02 -0.49
CA THR A 125 -22.36 -0.91 -1.92
C THR A 125 -22.21 -2.23 -2.68
N GLU A 126 -21.70 -3.31 -2.09
CA GLU A 126 -21.68 -4.62 -2.75
C GLU A 126 -22.74 -5.57 -2.15
N PRO A 127 -23.45 -6.35 -3.00
CA PRO A 127 -24.48 -7.26 -2.52
C PRO A 127 -23.83 -8.33 -1.66
N SER A 128 -24.34 -8.45 -0.45
CA SER A 128 -24.11 -9.54 0.50
C SER A 128 -24.07 -10.90 -0.22
N ASN A 129 -22.88 -11.49 -0.32
CA ASN A 129 -22.75 -12.94 -0.49
C ASN A 129 -22.10 -13.49 0.78
N ASP A 130 -23.00 -13.76 1.73
CA ASP A 130 -22.79 -14.08 3.13
C ASP A 130 -22.00 -15.38 3.36
N GLY A 131 -21.16 -15.37 4.39
CA GLY A 131 -20.63 -16.57 5.05
C GLY A 131 -19.23 -17.02 4.65
N ASN A 132 -18.83 -16.92 3.38
CA ASN A 132 -17.61 -17.57 2.88
C ASN A 132 -16.49 -16.63 2.38
N ASN A 133 -16.72 -15.31 2.36
CA ASN A 133 -15.73 -14.34 1.91
C ASN A 133 -14.46 -14.36 2.78
N TRP A 134 -14.60 -14.59 4.09
CA TRP A 134 -13.46 -14.59 5.01
C TRP A 134 -12.48 -15.76 4.79
N LEU A 135 -12.96 -16.92 4.30
CA LEU A 135 -12.08 -18.05 3.96
C LEU A 135 -11.25 -17.76 2.71
N VAL A 136 -11.82 -17.03 1.74
CA VAL A 136 -11.09 -16.55 0.55
C VAL A 136 -9.99 -15.59 0.99
N LEU A 137 -10.33 -14.57 1.79
CA LEU A 137 -9.36 -13.62 2.33
C LEU A 137 -8.26 -14.31 3.15
N ARG A 138 -8.63 -15.27 4.01
CA ARG A 138 -7.67 -16.06 4.78
C ARG A 138 -6.75 -16.85 3.85
N SER A 139 -7.29 -17.47 2.80
CA SER A 139 -6.52 -18.26 1.83
C SER A 139 -5.49 -17.39 1.11
N ASP A 140 -5.88 -16.20 0.65
CA ASP A 140 -4.98 -15.25 0.01
C ASP A 140 -3.85 -14.81 0.95
N ILE A 141 -4.20 -14.40 2.18
CA ILE A 141 -3.22 -13.98 3.19
C ILE A 141 -2.29 -15.13 3.56
N ALA A 142 -2.81 -16.36 3.68
CA ALA A 142 -2.01 -17.55 3.94
C ALA A 142 -1.02 -17.82 2.80
N ALA A 143 -1.47 -17.78 1.54
CA ALA A 143 -0.59 -17.94 0.38
C ALA A 143 0.52 -16.88 0.35
N ALA A 144 0.22 -15.63 0.72
CA ALA A 144 1.21 -14.57 0.81
C ALA A 144 2.16 -14.74 2.00
N TYR A 145 1.67 -15.29 3.13
CA TYR A 145 2.45 -15.58 4.33
C TYR A 145 3.50 -16.66 4.08
N TYR A 146 3.11 -17.77 3.45
CA TYR A 146 4.05 -18.85 3.12
C TYR A 146 5.09 -18.46 2.07
N LYS A 147 4.83 -17.41 1.27
CA LYS A 147 5.83 -16.80 0.35
C LYS A 147 6.87 -15.93 1.07
N LEU A 148 6.66 -15.56 2.34
CA LEU A 148 7.65 -14.80 3.11
C LEU A 148 8.86 -15.67 3.44
N SER A 149 10.01 -15.03 3.67
CA SER A 149 11.17 -15.74 4.22
C SER A 149 10.87 -16.29 5.61
N GLU A 150 11.47 -17.41 5.96
CA GLU A 150 11.30 -18.07 7.25
C GLU A 150 11.55 -17.13 8.44
N ALA A 151 12.57 -16.26 8.32
CA ALA A 151 12.84 -15.24 9.33
C ALA A 151 11.66 -14.28 9.57
N LYS A 152 10.97 -13.85 8.51
CA LYS A 152 9.78 -12.98 8.63
C LYS A 152 8.57 -13.75 9.14
N GLN A 153 8.40 -15.00 8.71
CA GLN A 153 7.36 -15.89 9.23
C GLN A 153 7.53 -16.07 10.75
N ASN A 154 8.76 -16.30 11.23
CA ASN A 154 9.06 -16.47 12.65
C ASN A 154 8.76 -15.21 13.48
N ILE A 155 9.08 -14.02 12.96
CA ILE A 155 8.70 -12.74 13.60
C ILE A 155 7.19 -12.66 13.80
N LEU A 156 6.42 -13.00 12.75
CA LEU A 156 4.96 -12.99 12.82
C LEU A 156 4.42 -14.09 13.75
N LYS A 157 5.03 -15.28 13.77
CA LYS A 157 4.68 -16.35 14.73
C LYS A 157 4.83 -15.86 16.17
N ILE A 158 5.97 -15.27 16.52
CA ILE A 158 6.21 -14.77 17.88
C ILE A 158 5.15 -13.72 18.28
N ARG A 159 4.77 -12.83 17.36
CA ARG A 159 3.76 -11.80 17.63
C ARG A 159 2.33 -12.33 17.76
N PHE A 160 1.94 -13.28 16.90
CA PHE A 160 0.52 -13.62 16.70
C PHE A 160 0.14 -15.04 17.16
N SER A 161 1.09 -15.87 17.63
CA SER A 161 0.78 -17.21 18.16
C SER A 161 0.33 -17.18 19.62
N THR A 162 0.79 -16.20 20.39
CA THR A 162 0.49 -16.10 21.83
C THR A 162 -0.59 -15.05 22.05
N GLU A 163 -1.51 -15.27 22.98
CA GLU A 163 -2.50 -14.26 23.38
C GLU A 163 -1.86 -13.02 24.03
N ASN A 164 -0.60 -13.14 24.45
CA ASN A 164 0.16 -12.07 25.07
C ASN A 164 0.70 -11.08 24.02
N ASN A 165 0.10 -9.90 24.01
CA ASN A 165 0.42 -8.82 23.06
C ASN A 165 1.45 -7.81 23.58
N GLU A 166 2.10 -8.09 24.71
CA GLU A 166 3.05 -7.16 25.32
C GLU A 166 4.38 -7.10 24.55
N TRP A 167 4.76 -5.91 24.11
CA TRP A 167 5.97 -5.68 23.33
C TRP A 167 7.26 -6.00 24.08
N ALA A 168 7.27 -5.93 25.42
CA ALA A 168 8.43 -6.25 26.23
C ALA A 168 8.83 -7.74 26.11
N LEU A 169 7.84 -8.63 26.08
CA LEU A 169 8.08 -10.08 25.98
C LEU A 169 8.48 -10.48 24.57
N ILE A 170 7.80 -9.93 23.56
CA ILE A 170 8.16 -10.15 22.16
C ILE A 170 9.58 -9.64 21.87
N ALA A 171 9.97 -8.52 22.47
CA ALA A 171 11.32 -7.99 22.35
C ALA A 171 12.37 -8.91 22.96
N LYS A 172 12.06 -9.55 24.09
CA LYS A 172 12.90 -10.59 24.70
C LYS A 172 13.07 -11.79 23.76
N ASP A 173 11.99 -12.28 23.18
CA ASP A 173 12.02 -13.43 22.25
C ASP A 173 12.78 -13.09 20.95
N LEU A 174 12.67 -11.85 20.48
CA LEU A 174 13.36 -11.34 19.28
C LEU A 174 14.76 -10.78 19.56
N ASN A 175 15.26 -10.87 20.80
CA ASN A 175 16.53 -10.31 21.27
C ASN A 175 16.74 -8.85 20.82
N THR A 176 15.77 -7.98 21.07
CA THR A 176 15.78 -6.58 20.62
C THR A 176 15.08 -5.67 21.63
N THR A 177 14.96 -4.37 21.31
CA THR A 177 14.20 -3.41 22.12
C THR A 177 12.71 -3.50 21.79
N PRO A 178 11.79 -3.08 22.68
CA PRO A 178 10.35 -3.04 22.39
C PRO A 178 10.01 -2.33 21.08
N ASP A 179 10.64 -1.19 20.82
CA ASP A 179 10.47 -0.45 19.57
C ASP A 179 11.08 -1.21 18.36
N GLY A 180 12.25 -1.82 18.55
CA GLY A 180 12.87 -2.67 17.53
C GLY A 180 11.99 -3.87 17.15
N ALA A 181 11.32 -4.48 18.12
CA ALA A 181 10.34 -5.55 17.88
C ALA A 181 9.14 -5.05 17.08
N ARG A 182 8.56 -3.90 17.46
CA ARG A 182 7.47 -3.26 16.72
C ARG A 182 7.85 -2.98 15.27
N MET A 183 9.04 -2.41 15.05
CA MET A 183 9.56 -2.12 13.71
C MET A 183 9.78 -3.38 12.89
N LYS A 184 10.29 -4.47 13.49
CA LYS A 184 10.46 -5.77 12.83
C LYS A 184 9.12 -6.36 12.40
N VAL A 185 8.12 -6.35 13.29
CA VAL A 185 6.75 -6.81 12.98
C VAL A 185 6.14 -5.98 11.85
N GLN A 186 6.19 -4.65 11.93
CA GLN A 186 5.66 -3.79 10.88
C GLN A 186 6.31 -4.06 9.52
N ARG A 187 7.64 -4.27 9.48
CA ARG A 187 8.34 -4.61 8.23
C ARG A 187 7.93 -5.98 7.68
N ALA A 188 7.66 -6.94 8.55
CA ALA A 188 7.16 -8.25 8.15
C ALA A 188 5.74 -8.16 7.56
N VAL A 189 4.83 -7.43 8.22
CA VAL A 189 3.48 -7.16 7.70
C VAL A 189 3.52 -6.38 6.38
N ASN A 190 4.36 -5.34 6.28
CA ASN A 190 4.53 -4.61 5.02
C ASN A 190 5.07 -5.48 3.88
N SER A 191 5.90 -6.48 4.20
CA SER A 191 6.37 -7.46 3.20
C SER A 191 5.25 -8.39 2.77
N LEU A 192 4.35 -8.75 3.69
CA LEU A 192 3.16 -9.55 3.42
C LEU A 192 2.20 -8.81 2.47
N ILE A 193 1.93 -7.53 2.75
CA ILE A 193 1.11 -6.66 1.89
C ILE A 193 1.69 -6.59 0.47
N ARG A 194 3.01 -6.46 0.33
CA ARG A 194 3.67 -6.46 -0.99
C ARG A 194 3.45 -7.77 -1.76
N ASN A 195 3.45 -8.91 -1.07
CA ASN A 195 3.14 -10.21 -1.68
C ASN A 195 1.66 -10.35 -2.08
N LEU A 196 0.75 -9.63 -1.41
CA LEU A 196 -0.69 -9.59 -1.70
C LEU A 196 -1.07 -8.64 -2.85
N GLY A 197 -0.12 -7.91 -3.42
CA GLY A 197 -0.37 -6.95 -4.50
C GLY A 197 0.03 -5.51 -4.16
N GLY A 198 0.33 -5.23 -2.89
CA GLY A 198 0.78 -3.92 -2.43
C GLY A 198 -0.37 -3.04 -1.92
N TRP A 199 -0.11 -1.73 -1.86
CA TRP A 199 -1.08 -0.74 -1.39
C TRP A 199 -1.80 -0.09 -2.55
N ARG A 200 -3.04 0.34 -2.29
CA ARG A 200 -3.83 1.13 -3.22
C ARG A 200 -3.04 2.37 -3.66
N PRO A 201 -2.85 2.61 -4.97
CA PRO A 201 -2.20 3.82 -5.44
C PRO A 201 -2.97 5.07 -4.99
N PHE A 202 -2.24 6.06 -4.49
CA PHE A 202 -2.83 7.37 -4.19
C PHE A 202 -2.93 8.18 -5.49
N THR A 203 -4.09 8.78 -5.75
CA THR A 203 -4.23 9.70 -6.88
C THR A 203 -3.85 11.09 -6.43
N ASP A 204 -2.79 11.62 -7.04
CA ASP A 204 -2.46 13.02 -6.92
C ASP A 204 -3.46 13.85 -7.73
N GLU A 205 -4.14 14.80 -7.10
CA GLU A 205 -4.93 15.84 -7.78
C GLU A 205 -4.12 17.15 -7.81
N ASP A 206 -4.11 17.86 -8.94
CA ASP A 206 -3.47 19.19 -9.09
C ASP A 206 -4.44 20.35 -8.80
N THR A 207 -5.49 20.06 -8.01
CA THR A 207 -6.48 21.02 -7.51
C THR A 207 -5.91 21.79 -6.32
N PRO A 208 -6.24 23.09 -6.16
CA PRO A 208 -5.92 23.79 -4.93
C PRO A 208 -6.62 23.06 -3.78
N VAL A 209 -5.85 22.71 -2.75
CA VAL A 209 -6.45 22.43 -1.45
C VAL A 209 -7.06 23.77 -1.04
N ALA A 210 -8.39 23.89 -1.15
CA ALA A 210 -9.06 24.94 -0.41
C ALA A 210 -8.72 24.64 1.04
N GLU A 211 -7.98 25.54 1.68
CA GLU A 211 -7.97 25.62 3.13
C GLU A 211 -9.45 25.72 3.49
N GLU A 212 -10.04 24.65 4.02
CA GLU A 212 -11.33 24.75 4.67
C GLU A 212 -11.09 25.70 5.83
N ASP A 213 -11.43 26.97 5.63
CA ASP A 213 -11.53 27.97 6.66
C ASP A 213 -12.44 27.38 7.76
N GLU A 214 -11.83 26.87 8.84
CA GLU A 214 -12.49 26.65 10.12
C GLU A 214 -12.91 28.03 10.67
N ASP A 215 -13.92 28.66 10.10
CA ASP A 215 -14.60 29.83 10.66
C ASP A 215 -15.96 30.04 9.97
N GLU A 216 -16.93 29.15 10.24
CA GLU A 216 -18.34 29.57 10.22
C GLU A 216 -18.79 29.83 11.68
N PRO A 217 -19.03 31.09 12.07
CA PRO A 217 -19.75 31.35 13.30
C PRO A 217 -21.20 30.90 13.06
N THR A 218 -21.67 29.94 13.85
CA THR A 218 -23.10 29.66 13.95
C THR A 218 -23.81 30.87 14.53
N GLU A 219 -24.19 31.81 13.67
CA GLU A 219 -25.29 32.73 13.93
C GLU A 219 -26.62 32.11 13.51
N THR A 220 -27.65 32.57 14.22
CA THR A 220 -29.10 32.46 13.97
C THR A 220 -29.79 31.22 14.56
N HIS A 221 -30.96 31.32 15.20
CA HIS A 221 -31.82 32.46 15.56
C HIS A 221 -32.75 32.01 16.71
#